data_AF-A0A957VRF9-F1
#
_entry.id   AF-A0A957VRF9-F1
#
_cell.length_a   1.000
_cell.length_b   1.000
_cell.length_c   1.000
_cell.angle_alpha   90.00
_cell.angle_beta   90.00
_cell.angle_gamma   90.00
#
_symmetry.space_group_name_H-M   'P 1'
#
loop_
_entity.id
_entity.type
_entity.pdbx_description
1 polymer ?
#
loop_
_entity_poly.entity_id
_entity_poly.type
_entity_poly.pdbx_seq_one_letter_code
_entity_poly.pdbx_strand_id
1 'polypeptide(L)'
;MQDWMTALASQYRQSRTRYPHDRLLVVFDIDGTILDMRYLVHHVLQWFDRAHDTRWFEHLTVADIDTHENIISDLLVKLAVPAQTREDV
;
A
#
# COMPACT_ATOMS: atom_id res chain seq x y z
N MET A 1 8.34 -11.22 15.75
CA MET A 1 7.95 -11.51 14.37
C MET A 1 6.59 -12.19 14.43
N GLN A 2 5.53 -11.49 14.06
CA GLN A 2 4.19 -12.07 14.04
C GLN A 2 4.14 -12.99 12.82
N ASP A 3 3.88 -14.28 13.03
CA ASP A 3 3.80 -15.26 11.95
C ASP A 3 2.60 -14.91 11.06
N TRP A 4 2.87 -14.46 9.83
CA TRP A 4 1.86 -14.04 8.86
C TRP A 4 0.84 -15.17 8.60
N MET A 5 1.24 -16.44 8.72
CA MET A 5 0.35 -17.58 8.60
C MET A 5 -0.68 -17.60 9.74
N THR A 6 -0.27 -17.23 10.95
CA THR A 6 -1.16 -17.12 12.11
C THR A 6 -2.17 -15.99 11.92
N ALA A 7 -1.75 -14.84 11.37
CA ALA A 7 -2.65 -13.73 11.06
C ALA A 7 -3.67 -14.12 9.97
N LEU A 8 -3.21 -14.75 8.88
CA LEU A 8 -4.07 -15.24 7.81
C LEU A 8 -5.09 -16.26 8.30
N ALA A 9 -4.66 -17.23 9.12
CA ALA A 9 -5.53 -18.24 9.71
C ALA A 9 -6.60 -17.63 10.62
N SER A 10 -6.24 -16.61 11.41
CA SER A 10 -7.18 -15.86 12.26
C SER A 10 -8.22 -15.13 11.42
N GLN A 11 -7.80 -14.42 10.37
CA GLN A 11 -8.69 -13.67 9.49
C GLN A 11 -9.66 -14.60 8.74
N TYR A 12 -9.17 -15.74 8.27
CA TYR A 12 -10.00 -16.77 7.64
C TYR A 12 -11.09 -17.27 8.60
N ARG A 13 -10.72 -17.61 9.84
CA ARG A 13 -11.67 -18.11 10.84
C ARG A 13 -12.76 -17.08 11.14
N GLN A 14 -12.39 -15.82 11.38
CA GLN A 14 -13.37 -14.75 11.62
C GLN A 14 -14.33 -14.58 10.44
N SER A 15 -13.79 -14.58 9.21
CA SER A 15 -14.60 -14.43 8.00
C SER A 15 -15.57 -15.61 7.81
N ARG A 16 -15.14 -16.85 8.10
CA ARG A 16 -16.02 -18.03 8.00
C ARG A 16 -17.12 -18.05 9.05
N THR A 17 -16.83 -17.60 10.26
CA THR A 17 -17.84 -17.41 11.31
C THR A 17 -18.87 -16.36 10.90
N ARG A 18 -18.42 -15.26 10.26
CA ARG A 18 -19.29 -14.17 9.85
C ARG A 18 -20.15 -14.50 8.61
N TYR A 19 -19.63 -15.34 7.71
CA TYR A 19 -20.28 -15.71 6.45
C TYR A 19 -20.28 -17.25 6.27
N PRO A 20 -21.13 -17.98 7.02
CA PRO A 20 -21.04 -19.44 7.12
C PRO A 20 -21.44 -20.19 5.84
N HIS A 21 -22.30 -19.59 5.00
CA HIS A 21 -22.84 -20.25 3.80
C HIS A 21 -22.38 -19.60 2.49
N ASP A 22 -21.62 -18.52 2.57
CA ASP A 22 -21.18 -17.79 1.39
C ASP A 22 -19.93 -18.42 0.79
N ARG A 23 -19.82 -18.33 -0.54
CA ARG A 23 -18.57 -18.65 -1.24
C ARG A 23 -17.61 -17.48 -1.02
N LEU A 24 -16.63 -17.67 -0.13
CA LEU A 24 -15.60 -16.68 0.13
C LEU A 24 -14.34 -17.01 -0.67
N LEU A 25 -13.75 -16.00 -1.30
CA LEU A 25 -12.42 -16.03 -1.87
C LEU A 25 -11.46 -15.32 -0.90
N VAL A 26 -10.37 -15.98 -0.51
CA VAL A 26 -9.29 -15.34 0.24
C VAL A 26 -8.25 -14.91 -0.76
N VAL A 27 -8.08 -13.59 -0.91
CA VAL A 27 -7.03 -12.99 -1.72
C VAL A 27 -6.01 -12.41 -0.78
N PHE A 28 -4.79 -12.91 -0.85
CA PHE A 28 -3.64 -12.35 -0.17
C PHE A 28 -2.55 -12.18 -1.22
N ASP A 29 -1.94 -11.00 -1.25
CA ASP A 29 -0.85 -10.73 -2.16
C ASP A 29 0.43 -11.27 -1.56
N ILE A 30 1.24 -11.91 -2.40
CA ILE A 30 2.59 -12.32 -2.07
C ILE A 30 3.47 -11.63 -3.11
N ASP A 31 4.36 -10.76 -2.66
CA ASP A 31 5.37 -10.11 -3.50
C ASP A 31 4.79 -9.28 -4.68
N GLY A 32 3.61 -8.67 -4.53
CA GLY A 32 3.03 -7.79 -5.58
C GLY A 32 2.38 -8.53 -6.77
N THR A 33 2.04 -9.81 -6.63
CA THR A 33 1.58 -10.68 -7.73
C THR A 33 0.10 -10.50 -8.07
N ILE A 34 -0.75 -10.15 -7.11
CA ILE A 34 -2.21 -10.04 -7.30
C ILE A 34 -2.68 -8.59 -7.26
N LEU A 35 -2.07 -7.75 -6.42
CA LEU A 35 -2.41 -6.35 -6.29
C LEU A 35 -1.23 -5.52 -6.78
N ASP A 36 -1.46 -4.77 -7.86
CA ASP A 36 -0.50 -3.78 -8.31
C ASP A 36 -0.49 -2.61 -7.31
N MET A 37 0.36 -2.73 -6.28
CA MET A 37 0.48 -1.77 -5.19
C MET A 37 0.87 -0.37 -5.66
N ARG A 38 1.40 -0.23 -6.89
CA ARG A 38 1.73 1.08 -7.46
C ARG A 38 0.50 1.99 -7.52
N TYR A 39 -0.68 1.44 -7.78
CA TYR A 39 -1.93 2.22 -7.76
C TYR A 39 -2.32 2.69 -6.36
N LEU A 40 -2.08 1.86 -5.33
CA LEU A 40 -2.37 2.23 -3.95
C LEU A 40 -1.40 3.30 -3.45
N VAL A 41 -0.11 3.13 -3.73
CA VAL A 41 0.93 4.14 -3.43
C VAL A 41 0.62 5.45 -4.15
N HIS A 42 0.29 5.40 -5.45
CA HIS A 42 -0.11 6.58 -6.22
C HIS A 42 -1.28 7.30 -5.57
N HIS A 43 -2.32 6.57 -5.19
CA HIS A 43 -3.50 7.14 -4.55
C HIS A 43 -3.18 7.82 -3.21
N VAL A 44 -2.37 7.18 -2.36
CA VAL A 44 -1.97 7.72 -1.06
C VAL A 44 -1.15 9.01 -1.22
N LEU A 45 -0.21 9.04 -2.16
CA LEU A 45 0.61 10.23 -2.42
C LEU A 45 -0.23 11.40 -2.97
N GLN A 46 -1.19 11.12 -3.85
CA GLN A 46 -2.16 12.14 -4.30
C GLN A 46 -3.10 12.60 -3.18
N TRP A 47 -3.41 11.73 -2.23
CA TRP A 47 -4.19 12.11 -1.06
C TRP A 47 -3.36 13.00 -0.11
N PHE A 48 -2.08 12.69 0.09
CA PHE A 48 -1.16 13.51 0.88
C PHE A 48 -1.07 14.95 0.36
N ASP A 49 -0.86 15.11 -0.96
CA ASP A 49 -0.83 16.44 -1.59
C ASP A 49 -2.10 17.25 -1.27
N ARG A 50 -3.28 16.62 -1.35
CA ARG A 50 -4.57 17.26 -1.03
C ARG A 50 -4.74 17.58 0.46
N ALA A 51 -4.28 16.71 1.34
CA ALA A 51 -4.41 16.87 2.78
C ALA A 51 -3.50 17.98 3.33
N HIS A 52 -2.33 18.17 2.72
CA HIS A 52 -1.30 19.11 3.16
C HIS A 52 -1.19 20.38 2.29
N ASP A 53 -2.07 20.55 1.29
CA ASP A 53 -2.03 21.64 0.30
C ASP A 53 -0.65 21.77 -0.37
N THR A 54 -0.12 20.62 -0.80
CA THR A 54 1.16 20.53 -1.51
C THR A 54 0.96 19.96 -2.91
N ARG A 55 2.02 19.99 -3.73
CA ARG A 55 2.00 19.56 -5.14
C ARG A 55 3.20 18.68 -5.49
N TRP A 56 3.70 17.92 -4.52
CA TRP A 56 4.90 17.09 -4.69
C TRP A 56 4.67 15.94 -5.67
N PHE A 57 3.44 15.45 -5.75
CA PHE A 57 3.05 14.27 -6.50
C PHE A 57 2.06 14.56 -7.64
N GLU A 58 1.84 15.84 -7.97
CA GLU A 58 0.90 16.28 -9.01
C GLU A 58 1.17 15.63 -10.39
N HIS A 59 2.44 15.39 -10.71
CA HIS A 59 2.88 14.80 -11.99
C HIS A 59 3.29 13.33 -11.88
N LEU A 60 3.15 12.71 -10.70
CA LEU A 60 3.53 11.31 -10.49
C LEU A 60 2.57 10.40 -11.25
N THR A 61 3.09 9.46 -12.03
CA THR A 61 2.30 8.40 -12.67
C THR A 61 2.57 7.05 -12.01
N VAL A 62 1.67 6.09 -12.22
CA VAL A 62 1.84 4.71 -11.72
C VAL A 62 3.10 4.05 -12.30
N ALA A 63 3.54 4.45 -13.50
CA ALA A 63 4.74 3.93 -14.14
C ALA A 63 6.05 4.43 -13.48
N ASP A 64 6.00 5.56 -12.77
CA ASP A 64 7.14 6.13 -12.06
C ASP A 64 7.39 5.46 -10.70
N ILE A 65 6.44 4.61 -10.25
CA ILE A 65 6.50 3.89 -8.98
C ILE A 65 7.15 2.53 -9.25
N ASP A 66 8.43 2.40 -8.93
CA ASP A 66 9.20 1.14 -9.09
C ASP A 66 9.16 0.23 -7.85
N THR A 67 8.39 0.61 -6.83
CA THR A 67 8.50 0.04 -5.50
C THR A 67 7.78 -1.30 -5.37
N HIS A 68 8.56 -2.34 -5.07
CA HIS A 68 8.05 -3.56 -4.45
C HIS A 68 8.15 -3.39 -2.93
N GLU A 69 6.99 -3.39 -2.28
CA GLU A 69 6.68 -3.59 -0.85
C GLU A 69 7.44 -2.80 0.24
N ASN A 70 8.60 -2.15 -0.02
CA ASN A 70 9.44 -1.61 1.06
C ASN A 70 10.35 -0.41 0.71
N ILE A 71 10.08 0.32 -0.37
CA ILE A 71 11.02 1.36 -0.87
C ILE A 71 10.32 2.72 -1.11
N ILE A 72 9.31 3.07 -0.32
CA ILE A 72 8.69 4.41 -0.41
C ILE A 72 9.74 5.50 -0.13
N SER A 73 10.67 5.28 0.81
CA SER A 73 11.72 6.25 1.12
C SER A 73 12.62 6.59 -0.06
N ASP A 74 13.07 5.61 -0.87
CA ASP A 74 13.91 5.92 -2.02
C ASP A 74 13.11 6.56 -3.16
N LEU A 75 11.82 6.23 -3.29
CA LEU A 75 10.91 6.93 -4.20
C LEU A 75 10.80 8.41 -3.81
N LEU A 76 10.60 8.72 -2.52
CA LEU A 76 10.53 10.10 -2.03
C LEU A 76 11.86 10.86 -2.24
N VAL A 77 13.00 10.17 -2.14
CA VAL A 77 14.31 10.72 -2.48
C VAL A 77 14.41 11.04 -3.98
N LYS A 78 14.01 10.11 -4.86
CA LYS A 78 14.00 10.30 -6.32
C LYS A 78 13.12 11.47 -6.74
N LEU A 79 11.99 11.65 -6.07
CA LEU A 79 11.04 12.75 -6.32
C LEU A 79 11.47 14.09 -5.69
N ALA A 80 12.66 14.15 -5.10
CA ALA A 80 13.20 15.35 -4.46
C ALA A 80 12.29 15.95 -3.36
N VAL A 81 11.48 15.11 -2.71
CA VAL A 81 10.65 15.53 -1.56
C VAL A 81 11.57 15.95 -0.41
N PRO A 82 11.35 17.09 0.28
CA PRO A 82 12.20 17.54 1.38
C PRO A 82 12.23 16.53 2.54
N ALA A 83 13.37 16.40 3.20
CA ALA A 83 13.55 15.42 4.29
C ALA A 83 12.54 15.61 5.44
N GLN A 84 12.19 16.85 5.78
CA GLN A 84 11.19 17.13 6.81
C GLN A 84 9.81 16.57 6.43
N THR A 85 9.46 16.59 5.14
CA THR A 85 8.17 16.07 4.65
C THR A 85 8.17 14.56 4.52
N ARG A 86 9.33 13.91 4.37
CA ARG A 86 9.43 12.44 4.27
C ARG A 86 9.09 11.72 5.57
N GLU A 87 9.24 12.37 6.71
CA GLU A 87 8.89 11.80 8.02
C GLU A 87 7.37 11.75 8.24
N ASP A 88 6.62 12.55 7.47
CA ASP A 88 5.16 12.68 7.57
C ASP A 88 4.39 11.84 6.51
N VAL A 89 5.12 11.17 5.59
CA VAL A 89 4.58 10.33 4.50
C VAL A 89 4.71 8.85 4.83
#